data_AF-A0A7Y1UCL6-F1
#
_entry.id   AF-A0A7Y1UCL6-F1
#
_cell.length_a   1.000
_cell.length_b   1.000
_cell.length_c   1.000
_cell.angle_alpha   90.00
_cell.angle_beta   90.00
_cell.angle_gamma   90.00
#
_symmetry.space_group_name_H-M   'P 1'
#
loop_
_entity.id
_entity.type
_entity.pdbx_description
1 polymer ?
#
loop_
_entity_poly.entity_id
_entity_poly.type
_entity_poly.pdbx_seq_one_letter_code
_entity_poly.pdbx_strand_id
1 'polypeptide(L)'
;MKKTSILFLTLFVLGLTSYAQNGSVRALADFSVIEFNGTGNIVINQGTVAGVRLTGNENTFDKAVIEVVDNELQIDKLGKNTAYITFVNISRIEQSGTGSIKGEGLINAETLKIENSGAGRSELEIQSTDVSVELSGVGSVTLSGAANKLNADISGTGSIKASDLIVSKANANISGIGSLHIDVRDELAVDISGNGSVKYVTPPKVINKDISGLGKVGDKKTTGGGDTTKITIGDSEIIIIDKKDTSDYGLEEKIAKRKSKNSVRPFWGGFEMGFNGYLNADNKTSMPEGYEFLELNESKSLAVNINFFSTKIKLQKDHLWVVTGMGLAYNNYRFSKRNFKLVPEADSITIDINPMDPYNFDKSKLVATYATVPVLLQVNTSKSKRNNVHLSTGGIFAYKIGSHTKYLTKNGSRKKEKERDDFNLEPIRLDATVRVGYKNFNIFANYAVTELFKDGEGPELHPYTIGLTIIGW
;
A
#
# COMPACT_ATOMS: atom_id res chain seq x y z
N MET A 1 17.61 -51.98 34.48
CA MET A 1 17.28 -51.47 33.13
C MET A 1 15.95 -52.08 32.67
N LYS A 2 14.86 -51.33 32.76
CA LYS A 2 13.59 -51.61 32.05
C LYS A 2 13.08 -50.26 31.55
N LYS A 3 13.18 -50.01 30.25
CA LYS A 3 12.61 -48.82 29.60
C LYS A 3 11.16 -49.14 29.28
N THR A 4 10.24 -48.45 29.96
CA THR A 4 8.82 -48.40 29.62
C THR A 4 8.64 -47.40 28.48
N SER A 5 8.29 -47.89 27.29
CA SER A 5 7.86 -47.06 26.17
C SER A 5 6.41 -46.63 26.39
N ILE A 6 6.18 -45.33 26.51
CA ILE A 6 4.84 -44.72 26.47
C ILE A 6 4.51 -44.46 24.99
N LEU A 7 3.50 -45.17 24.50
CA LEU A 7 2.96 -45.04 23.15
C LEU A 7 2.05 -43.79 23.11
N PHE A 8 2.50 -42.71 22.48
CA PHE A 8 1.65 -41.55 22.18
C PHE A 8 0.74 -41.93 21.00
N LEU A 9 -0.55 -42.12 21.28
CA LEU A 9 -1.58 -42.29 20.27
C LEU A 9 -1.98 -40.90 19.74
N THR A 10 -1.38 -40.47 18.63
CA THR A 10 -1.85 -39.30 17.88
C THR A 10 -3.16 -39.64 17.18
N LEU A 11 -4.25 -39.09 17.69
CA LEU A 11 -5.59 -39.19 17.12
C LEU A 11 -5.64 -38.35 15.83
N PHE A 12 -5.60 -39.02 14.68
CA PHE A 12 -5.79 -38.38 13.37
C PHE A 12 -7.29 -38.12 13.19
N VAL A 13 -7.73 -36.87 13.39
CA VAL A 13 -9.11 -36.47 13.10
C VAL A 13 -9.26 -36.38 11.58
N LEU A 14 -10.01 -37.32 11.01
CA LEU A 14 -10.43 -37.31 9.62
C LEU A 14 -11.25 -36.04 9.35
N GLY A 15 -10.71 -35.12 8.56
CA GLY A 15 -11.45 -33.99 8.02
C GLY A 15 -12.59 -34.49 7.13
N LEU A 16 -13.82 -34.29 7.56
CA LEU A 16 -15.02 -34.53 6.75
C LEU A 16 -15.15 -33.39 5.73
N THR A 17 -14.70 -33.63 4.51
CA THR A 17 -15.00 -32.75 3.36
C THR A 17 -16.47 -32.94 2.95
N SER A 18 -17.39 -32.21 3.58
CA SER A 18 -18.81 -32.20 3.19
C SER A 18 -19.11 -30.95 2.38
N TYR A 19 -19.44 -31.10 1.09
CA TYR A 19 -19.89 -30.01 0.24
C TYR A 19 -21.12 -29.30 0.84
N ALA A 20 -21.16 -27.96 0.79
CA ALA A 20 -22.28 -27.18 1.30
C ALA A 20 -23.57 -27.52 0.51
N GLN A 21 -24.57 -28.12 1.18
CA GLN A 21 -25.88 -28.38 0.58
C GLN A 21 -26.70 -27.09 0.43
N ASN A 22 -27.28 -26.92 -0.76
CA ASN A 22 -28.28 -25.93 -1.20
C ASN A 22 -28.94 -25.10 -0.08
N GLY A 23 -28.49 -23.84 0.10
CA GLY A 23 -29.16 -22.79 0.89
C GLY A 23 -29.43 -23.08 2.38
N SER A 24 -29.08 -24.28 2.85
CA SER A 24 -29.39 -24.82 4.16
C SER A 24 -28.22 -24.56 5.11
N VAL A 25 -28.49 -24.38 6.41
CA VAL A 25 -27.42 -24.20 7.40
C VAL A 25 -26.68 -25.53 7.56
N ARG A 26 -25.37 -25.53 7.29
CA ARG A 26 -24.45 -26.65 7.53
C ARG A 26 -23.76 -26.43 8.87
N ALA A 27 -23.92 -27.37 9.80
CA ALA A 27 -23.18 -27.34 11.06
C ALA A 27 -21.67 -27.48 10.81
N LEU A 28 -20.86 -26.79 11.60
CA LEU A 28 -19.40 -26.88 11.58
C LEU A 28 -18.90 -27.41 12.93
N ALA A 29 -17.71 -27.98 12.93
CA ALA A 29 -16.95 -28.12 14.17
C ALA A 29 -16.66 -26.73 14.76
N ASP A 30 -16.45 -26.65 16.06
CA ASP A 30 -16.05 -25.39 16.68
C ASP A 30 -14.69 -24.93 16.13
N PHE A 31 -14.57 -23.62 15.93
CA PHE A 31 -13.36 -22.94 15.49
C PHE A 31 -13.24 -21.62 16.26
N SER A 32 -12.01 -21.11 16.35
CA SER A 32 -11.72 -19.79 16.94
C SER A 32 -10.96 -18.86 16.00
N VAL A 33 -10.55 -19.39 14.84
CA VAL A 33 -9.87 -18.62 13.79
C VAL A 33 -10.68 -18.69 12.50
N ILE A 34 -10.77 -17.58 11.78
CA ILE A 34 -11.30 -17.52 10.42
C ILE A 34 -10.18 -17.11 9.48
N GLU A 35 -9.89 -17.93 8.48
CA GLU A 35 -8.91 -17.65 7.42
C GLU A 35 -9.63 -17.53 6.06
N PHE A 36 -9.57 -16.35 5.44
CA PHE A 36 -10.16 -16.09 4.14
C PHE A 36 -9.09 -15.84 3.07
N ASN A 37 -8.90 -16.83 2.21
CA ASN A 37 -7.91 -16.84 1.14
C ASN A 37 -8.48 -16.55 -0.26
N GLY A 38 -9.81 -16.59 -0.39
CA GLY A 38 -10.52 -16.54 -1.67
C GLY A 38 -10.93 -15.16 -2.15
N THR A 39 -11.91 -15.14 -3.08
CA THR A 39 -12.62 -13.93 -3.48
C THR A 39 -14.10 -14.06 -3.14
N GLY A 40 -14.72 -13.04 -2.56
CA GLY A 40 -16.13 -13.09 -2.14
C GLY A 40 -16.45 -12.25 -0.91
N ASN A 41 -17.65 -12.43 -0.36
CA ASN A 41 -18.12 -11.73 0.82
C ASN A 41 -18.41 -12.71 1.95
N ILE A 42 -18.03 -12.34 3.16
CA ILE A 42 -18.30 -13.10 4.38
C ILE A 42 -19.09 -12.21 5.34
N VAL A 43 -20.13 -12.79 5.91
CA VAL A 43 -20.90 -12.23 7.02
C VAL A 43 -20.71 -13.15 8.20
N ILE A 44 -20.28 -12.62 9.35
CA ILE A 44 -20.03 -13.39 10.56
C ILE A 44 -20.95 -12.92 11.68
N ASN A 45 -21.44 -13.84 12.50
CA ASN A 45 -22.22 -13.51 13.70
C ASN A 45 -21.84 -14.47 14.84
N GLN A 46 -21.83 -13.95 16.07
CA GLN A 46 -21.61 -14.79 17.25
C GLN A 46 -22.92 -15.50 17.63
N GLY A 47 -22.85 -16.78 17.97
CA GLY A 47 -24.01 -17.60 18.34
C GLY A 47 -23.63 -18.75 19.25
N THR A 48 -24.54 -19.69 19.44
CA THR A 48 -24.34 -20.84 20.35
C THR A 48 -23.89 -22.12 19.64
N VAL A 49 -23.96 -22.16 18.31
CA VAL A 49 -23.58 -23.32 17.49
C VAL A 49 -22.86 -22.84 16.24
N ALA A 50 -21.68 -23.40 15.98
CA ALA A 50 -20.90 -23.11 14.79
C ALA A 50 -21.60 -23.62 13.52
N GLY A 51 -21.65 -22.78 12.48
CA GLY A 51 -22.34 -23.16 11.25
C GLY A 51 -22.07 -22.22 10.08
N VAL A 52 -22.41 -22.67 8.88
CA VAL A 52 -22.29 -21.87 7.65
C VAL A 52 -23.51 -22.02 6.76
N ARG A 53 -23.87 -20.93 6.09
CA ARG A 53 -24.89 -20.91 5.03
C ARG A 53 -24.41 -20.07 3.85
N LEU A 54 -24.53 -20.60 2.63
CA LEU A 54 -24.20 -19.88 1.40
C LEU A 54 -25.43 -19.23 0.78
N THR A 55 -25.25 -18.05 0.19
CA THR A 55 -26.23 -17.41 -0.71
C THR A 55 -25.57 -16.96 -2.01
N GLY A 56 -26.34 -16.90 -3.09
CA GLY A 56 -25.84 -16.52 -4.41
C GLY A 56 -26.27 -17.49 -5.50
N ASN A 57 -25.34 -17.85 -6.40
CA ASN A 57 -25.62 -18.78 -7.48
C ASN A 57 -25.37 -20.22 -7.01
N GLU A 58 -26.45 -20.96 -6.80
CA GLU A 58 -26.41 -22.34 -6.28
C GLU A 58 -25.54 -23.28 -7.11
N ASN A 59 -25.50 -23.09 -8.43
CA ASN A 59 -24.65 -23.87 -9.36
C ASN A 59 -23.14 -23.65 -9.15
N THR A 60 -22.75 -22.82 -8.17
CA THR A 60 -21.35 -22.54 -7.84
C THR A 60 -21.01 -22.80 -6.38
N PHE A 61 -21.95 -23.33 -5.59
CA PHE A 61 -21.71 -23.64 -4.17
C PHE A 61 -20.76 -24.83 -3.98
N ASP A 62 -20.81 -25.79 -4.89
CA ASP A 62 -19.91 -26.95 -4.95
C ASP A 62 -18.43 -26.56 -5.12
N LYS A 63 -18.16 -25.37 -5.66
CA LYS A 63 -16.80 -24.84 -5.85
C LYS A 63 -16.24 -24.16 -4.61
N ALA A 64 -17.09 -23.77 -3.65
CA ALA A 64 -16.65 -23.12 -2.43
C ALA A 64 -15.98 -24.13 -1.50
N VAL A 65 -14.81 -23.77 -0.98
CA VAL A 65 -14.08 -24.56 0.02
C VAL A 65 -14.29 -23.88 1.36
N ILE A 66 -14.94 -24.58 2.29
CA ILE A 66 -15.25 -24.09 3.63
C ILE A 66 -15.05 -25.26 4.59
N GLU A 67 -13.94 -25.29 5.30
CA GLU A 67 -13.53 -26.45 6.10
C GLU A 67 -12.91 -25.99 7.42
N VAL A 68 -13.14 -26.76 8.49
CA VAL A 68 -12.50 -26.52 9.78
C VAL A 68 -11.34 -27.49 9.91
N VAL A 69 -10.13 -26.96 10.03
CA VAL A 69 -8.88 -27.71 10.23
C VAL A 69 -8.19 -27.10 11.45
N ASP A 70 -7.80 -27.91 12.44
CA ASP A 70 -7.04 -27.45 13.62
C ASP A 70 -7.62 -26.18 14.30
N ASN A 71 -8.94 -26.13 14.49
CA ASN A 71 -9.66 -25.02 15.13
C ASN A 71 -9.71 -23.72 14.28
N GLU A 72 -9.35 -23.81 13.00
CA GLU A 72 -9.34 -22.74 12.01
C GLU A 72 -10.33 -23.03 10.88
N LEU A 73 -11.26 -22.11 10.66
CA LEU A 73 -12.18 -22.14 9.53
C LEU A 73 -11.51 -21.55 8.30
N GLN A 74 -11.13 -22.41 7.36
CA GLN A 74 -10.54 -22.05 6.08
C GLN A 74 -11.63 -21.83 5.04
N ILE A 75 -11.60 -20.67 4.38
CA ILE A 75 -12.58 -20.25 3.37
C ILE A 75 -11.86 -19.84 2.09
N ASP A 76 -12.16 -20.53 0.99
CA ASP A 76 -11.61 -20.25 -0.33
C ASP A 76 -12.68 -20.45 -1.43
N LYS A 77 -12.42 -19.90 -2.62
CA LYS A 77 -13.21 -20.10 -3.85
C LYS A 77 -14.72 -19.77 -3.73
N LEU A 78 -15.11 -18.83 -2.85
CA LEU A 78 -16.49 -18.35 -2.75
C LEU A 78 -17.03 -17.74 -4.06
N GLY A 79 -16.16 -17.11 -4.85
CA GLY A 79 -16.53 -16.50 -6.12
C GLY A 79 -17.45 -15.28 -5.93
N LYS A 80 -18.67 -15.36 -6.49
CA LYS A 80 -19.70 -14.32 -6.34
C LYS A 80 -20.67 -14.58 -5.18
N ASN A 81 -20.47 -15.67 -4.44
CA ASN A 81 -21.36 -16.06 -3.34
C ASN A 81 -20.99 -15.32 -2.05
N THR A 82 -21.95 -15.29 -1.13
CA THR A 82 -21.75 -14.80 0.24
C THR A 82 -21.84 -15.96 1.21
N ALA A 83 -20.88 -16.06 2.13
CA ALA A 83 -20.91 -17.01 3.24
C ALA A 83 -21.38 -16.32 4.52
N TYR A 84 -22.45 -16.84 5.12
CA TYR A 84 -22.91 -16.46 6.46
C TYR A 84 -22.37 -17.48 7.45
N ILE A 85 -21.60 -17.04 8.44
CA ILE A 85 -20.84 -17.88 9.35
C ILE A 85 -21.24 -17.55 10.79
N THR A 86 -21.78 -18.54 11.48
CA THR A 86 -21.98 -18.47 12.92
C THR A 86 -20.76 -19.06 13.61
N PHE A 87 -20.19 -18.34 14.57
CA PHE A 87 -19.10 -18.82 15.44
C PHE A 87 -19.51 -18.74 16.91
N VAL A 88 -18.91 -19.56 17.76
CA VAL A 88 -19.15 -19.51 19.22
C VAL A 88 -18.16 -18.55 19.89
N ASN A 89 -16.87 -18.75 19.62
CA ASN A 89 -15.78 -17.89 20.09
C ASN A 89 -14.89 -17.52 18.91
N ILE A 90 -14.25 -16.35 18.97
CA ILE A 90 -13.31 -15.91 17.94
C ILE A 90 -12.12 -15.23 18.61
N SER A 91 -10.92 -15.56 18.15
CA SER A 91 -9.66 -14.97 18.60
C SER A 91 -8.88 -14.34 17.45
N ARG A 92 -9.05 -14.83 16.20
CA ARG A 92 -8.35 -14.31 15.03
C ARG A 92 -9.21 -14.32 13.76
N ILE A 93 -9.09 -13.25 12.97
CA ILE A 93 -9.64 -13.14 11.62
C ILE A 93 -8.49 -12.77 10.68
N GLU A 94 -8.16 -13.66 9.75
CA GLU A 94 -7.13 -13.46 8.74
C GLU A 94 -7.76 -13.34 7.35
N GLN A 95 -7.46 -12.24 6.66
CA GLN A 95 -7.91 -11.97 5.30
C GLN A 95 -6.71 -11.75 4.38
N SER A 96 -6.35 -12.80 3.64
CA SER A 96 -5.31 -12.76 2.60
C SER A 96 -5.90 -12.62 1.18
N GLY A 97 -7.19 -12.95 1.03
CA GLY A 97 -7.96 -12.89 -0.20
C GLY A 97 -8.46 -11.49 -0.60
N THR A 98 -9.39 -11.46 -1.56
CA THR A 98 -10.05 -10.22 -2.02
C THR A 98 -11.52 -10.21 -1.65
N GLY A 99 -11.98 -9.23 -0.87
CA GLY A 99 -13.38 -9.23 -0.46
C GLY A 99 -13.68 -8.44 0.79
N SER A 100 -14.84 -8.72 1.39
CA SER A 100 -15.24 -8.11 2.65
C SER A 100 -15.65 -9.11 3.71
N ILE A 101 -15.27 -8.84 4.95
CA ILE A 101 -15.77 -9.53 6.14
C ILE A 101 -16.62 -8.52 6.93
N LYS A 102 -17.88 -8.85 7.18
CA LYS A 102 -18.79 -8.01 7.95
C LYS A 102 -19.31 -8.77 9.17
N GLY A 103 -19.24 -8.16 10.34
CA GLY A 103 -19.89 -8.64 11.55
C GLY A 103 -21.36 -8.22 11.57
N GLU A 104 -22.24 -9.16 11.95
CA GLU A 104 -23.63 -8.88 12.30
C GLU A 104 -23.79 -9.05 13.82
N GLY A 105 -23.97 -7.91 14.50
CA GLY A 105 -24.09 -7.84 15.95
C GLY A 105 -22.75 -7.72 16.68
N LEU A 106 -22.86 -7.59 18.00
CA LEU A 106 -21.73 -7.44 18.90
C LEU A 106 -20.92 -8.75 19.02
N ILE A 107 -19.61 -8.65 18.80
CA ILE A 107 -18.67 -9.74 18.97
C ILE A 107 -17.97 -9.59 20.33
N ASN A 108 -18.14 -10.59 21.21
CA ASN A 108 -17.48 -10.64 22.51
C ASN A 108 -16.28 -11.58 22.43
N ALA A 109 -15.09 -11.05 22.74
CA ALA A 109 -13.84 -11.81 22.77
C ALA A 109 -12.87 -11.22 23.79
N GLU A 110 -12.12 -12.03 24.52
CA GLU A 110 -11.07 -11.51 25.42
C GLU A 110 -9.97 -10.80 24.64
N THR A 111 -9.46 -11.48 23.61
CA THR A 111 -8.47 -10.96 22.67
C THR A 111 -8.94 -11.19 21.24
N LEU A 112 -8.86 -10.18 20.38
CA LEU A 112 -9.19 -10.30 18.95
C LEU A 112 -8.07 -9.76 18.08
N LYS A 113 -7.50 -10.62 17.23
CA LYS A 113 -6.53 -10.25 16.20
C LYS A 113 -7.18 -10.21 14.81
N ILE A 114 -6.97 -9.12 14.07
CA ILE A 114 -7.48 -8.93 12.71
C ILE A 114 -6.29 -8.67 11.80
N GLU A 115 -6.04 -9.57 10.86
CA GLU A 115 -4.93 -9.48 9.91
C GLU A 115 -5.48 -9.30 8.49
N ASN A 116 -5.13 -8.18 7.84
CA ASN A 116 -5.48 -7.93 6.45
C ASN A 116 -4.20 -7.80 5.62
N SER A 117 -3.85 -8.89 4.93
CA SER A 117 -2.70 -8.97 4.02
C SER A 117 -3.10 -8.98 2.54
N GLY A 118 -4.40 -9.15 2.28
CA GLY A 118 -5.01 -9.15 0.95
C GLY A 118 -5.50 -7.80 0.45
N ALA A 119 -6.62 -7.82 -0.26
CA ALA A 119 -7.30 -6.61 -0.75
C ALA A 119 -8.74 -6.58 -0.25
N GLY A 120 -9.04 -5.82 0.80
CA GLY A 120 -10.40 -5.88 1.31
C GLY A 120 -10.78 -5.02 2.50
N ARG A 121 -12.02 -5.23 2.92
CA ARG A 121 -12.68 -4.45 3.97
C ARG A 121 -13.17 -5.34 5.09
N SER A 122 -12.89 -4.97 6.32
CA SER A 122 -13.47 -5.58 7.50
C SER A 122 -14.32 -4.55 8.25
N GLU A 123 -15.52 -4.91 8.67
CA GLU A 123 -16.41 -4.03 9.46
C GLU A 123 -17.01 -4.85 10.61
N LEU A 124 -16.62 -4.52 11.85
CA LEU A 124 -16.95 -5.31 13.04
C LEU A 124 -17.35 -4.40 14.21
N GLU A 125 -18.36 -4.82 14.96
CA GLU A 125 -18.73 -4.25 16.25
C GLU A 125 -18.26 -5.20 17.36
N ILE A 126 -17.42 -4.71 18.27
CA ILE A 126 -16.67 -5.57 19.21
C ILE A 126 -16.74 -5.08 20.66
N GLN A 127 -16.73 -6.03 21.59
CA GLN A 127 -16.48 -5.85 23.01
C GLN A 127 -15.29 -6.73 23.38
N SER A 128 -14.14 -6.14 23.70
CA SER A 128 -12.92 -6.91 23.95
C SER A 128 -11.97 -6.31 24.99
N THR A 129 -11.03 -7.10 25.52
CA THR A 129 -9.95 -6.54 26.34
C THR A 129 -8.86 -6.01 25.44
N ASP A 130 -8.34 -6.85 24.56
CA ASP A 130 -7.23 -6.51 23.67
C ASP A 130 -7.59 -6.74 22.20
N VAL A 131 -7.41 -5.69 21.40
CA VAL A 131 -7.63 -5.74 19.94
C VAL A 131 -6.31 -5.46 19.24
N SER A 132 -5.94 -6.30 18.29
CA SER A 132 -4.78 -6.11 17.43
C SER A 132 -5.22 -6.09 15.97
N VAL A 133 -4.82 -5.06 15.23
CA VAL A 133 -5.14 -4.90 13.80
C VAL A 133 -3.85 -4.75 13.03
N GLU A 134 -3.56 -5.69 12.16
CA GLU A 134 -2.41 -5.66 11.25
C GLU A 134 -2.87 -5.47 9.81
N LEU A 135 -2.58 -4.32 9.22
CA LEU A 135 -2.89 -3.99 7.84
C LEU A 135 -1.60 -3.92 7.01
N SER A 136 -1.28 -5.01 6.33
CA SER A 136 -0.11 -5.13 5.44
C SER A 136 -0.49 -5.15 3.95
N GLY A 137 -1.77 -5.40 3.64
CA GLY A 137 -2.34 -5.39 2.30
C GLY A 137 -2.86 -4.02 1.86
N VAL A 138 -3.89 -4.05 1.01
CA VAL A 138 -4.65 -2.85 0.58
C VAL A 138 -6.06 -2.92 1.11
N GLY A 139 -6.45 -2.05 2.03
CA GLY A 139 -7.74 -2.25 2.66
C GLY A 139 -8.22 -1.21 3.66
N SER A 140 -9.39 -1.47 4.23
CA SER A 140 -9.95 -0.67 5.30
C SER A 140 -10.53 -1.57 6.39
N VAL A 141 -10.14 -1.35 7.64
CA VAL A 141 -10.75 -2.00 8.81
C VAL A 141 -11.58 -0.96 9.55
N THR A 142 -12.87 -1.19 9.70
CA THR A 142 -13.79 -0.35 10.48
C THR A 142 -14.16 -1.10 11.76
N LEU A 143 -13.95 -0.49 12.91
CA LEU A 143 -14.28 -1.06 14.22
C LEU A 143 -15.18 -0.09 15.00
N SER A 144 -16.17 -0.65 15.69
CA SER A 144 -17.03 0.04 16.66
C SER A 144 -17.16 -0.76 17.95
N GLY A 145 -17.66 -0.13 19.02
CA GLY A 145 -17.89 -0.76 20.32
C GLY A 145 -16.90 -0.31 21.38
N ALA A 146 -16.36 -1.24 22.17
CA ALA A 146 -15.44 -0.92 23.27
C ALA A 146 -14.28 -1.93 23.40
N ALA A 147 -13.08 -1.42 23.69
CA ALA A 147 -11.98 -2.26 24.13
C ALA A 147 -11.10 -1.61 25.21
N ASN A 148 -10.30 -2.38 25.95
CA ASN A 148 -9.31 -1.77 26.87
C ASN A 148 -8.08 -1.27 26.09
N LYS A 149 -7.58 -2.07 25.16
CA LYS A 149 -6.37 -1.76 24.38
C LYS A 149 -6.57 -2.02 22.88
N LEU A 150 -6.07 -1.10 22.06
CA LEU A 150 -5.91 -1.30 20.62
C LEU A 150 -4.43 -1.23 20.21
N ASN A 151 -3.93 -2.24 19.51
CA ASN A 151 -2.66 -2.17 18.78
C ASN A 151 -2.97 -2.12 17.28
N ALA A 152 -2.57 -1.05 16.61
CA ALA A 152 -2.84 -0.82 15.19
C ALA A 152 -1.53 -0.70 14.42
N ASP A 153 -1.24 -1.69 13.58
CA ASP A 153 -0.04 -1.76 12.76
C ASP A 153 -0.41 -1.61 11.28
N ILE A 154 0.05 -0.52 10.65
CA ILE A 154 -0.22 -0.20 9.25
C ILE A 154 1.10 -0.14 8.48
N SER A 155 1.43 -1.23 7.79
CA SER A 155 2.60 -1.34 6.91
C SER A 155 2.24 -1.35 5.41
N GLY A 156 0.97 -1.63 5.09
CA GLY A 156 0.43 -1.63 3.73
C GLY A 156 -0.08 -0.27 3.26
N THR A 157 -1.13 -0.28 2.46
CA THR A 157 -1.87 0.92 2.03
C THR A 157 -3.32 0.84 2.49
N GLY A 158 -3.73 1.66 3.45
CA GLY A 158 -5.09 1.54 3.95
C GLY A 158 -5.47 2.45 5.10
N SER A 159 -6.63 2.19 5.67
CA SER A 159 -7.15 2.97 6.80
C SER A 159 -7.79 2.08 7.85
N ILE A 160 -7.53 2.41 9.12
CA ILE A 160 -8.25 1.85 10.26
C ILE A 160 -9.19 2.94 10.77
N LYS A 161 -10.49 2.68 10.72
CA LYS A 161 -11.57 3.57 11.17
C LYS A 161 -12.17 3.01 12.46
N ALA A 162 -11.66 3.47 13.58
CA ALA A 162 -12.04 3.09 14.92
C ALA A 162 -12.58 4.31 15.70
N SER A 163 -13.20 5.28 15.02
CA SER A 163 -13.76 6.48 15.67
C SER A 163 -14.95 6.17 16.57
N ASP A 164 -15.61 5.04 16.34
CA ASP A 164 -16.76 4.56 17.10
C ASP A 164 -16.38 3.37 18.00
N LEU A 165 -15.08 3.08 18.12
CA LEU A 165 -14.50 2.11 19.05
C LEU A 165 -13.83 2.89 20.19
N ILE A 166 -14.43 2.84 21.37
CA ILE A 166 -13.89 3.51 22.56
C ILE A 166 -12.80 2.63 23.18
N VAL A 167 -11.59 3.16 23.31
CA VAL A 167 -10.48 2.46 23.95
C VAL A 167 -9.81 3.24 25.09
N SER A 168 -9.32 2.53 26.11
CA SER A 168 -8.52 3.16 27.18
C SER A 168 -7.13 3.51 26.66
N LYS A 169 -6.45 2.54 26.03
CA LYS A 169 -5.07 2.68 25.53
C LYS A 169 -4.96 2.30 24.07
N ALA A 170 -4.09 2.98 23.34
CA ALA A 170 -3.81 2.67 21.95
C ALA A 170 -2.33 2.80 21.60
N ASN A 171 -1.81 1.82 20.85
CA ASN A 171 -0.53 1.87 20.17
C ASN A 171 -0.78 1.91 18.66
N ALA A 172 -0.20 2.87 17.96
CA ALA A 172 -0.36 3.03 16.52
C ALA A 172 1.01 3.10 15.83
N ASN A 173 1.35 2.08 15.05
CA ASN A 173 2.59 2.04 14.28
C ASN A 173 2.25 2.14 12.78
N ILE A 174 2.74 3.18 12.11
CA ILE A 174 2.48 3.44 10.69
C ILE A 174 3.80 3.58 9.93
N SER A 175 4.19 2.50 9.24
CA SER A 175 5.38 2.46 8.37
C SER A 175 5.03 2.51 6.88
N GLY A 176 3.78 2.22 6.52
CA GLY A 176 3.27 2.27 5.15
C GLY A 176 2.63 3.61 4.77
N ILE A 177 1.60 3.54 3.92
CA ILE A 177 0.73 4.68 3.58
C ILE A 177 -0.62 4.45 4.25
N GLY A 178 -0.97 5.20 5.29
CA GLY A 178 -2.26 4.97 5.90
C GLY A 178 -2.70 5.92 6.99
N SER A 179 -3.96 5.76 7.37
CA SER A 179 -4.59 6.59 8.39
C SER A 179 -5.27 5.77 9.46
N LEU A 180 -5.04 6.12 10.72
CA LEU A 180 -5.82 5.65 11.85
C LEU A 180 -6.76 6.78 12.30
N HIS A 181 -8.03 6.46 12.52
CA HIS A 181 -8.98 7.34 13.19
C HIS A 181 -9.52 6.60 14.42
N ILE A 182 -9.38 7.16 15.62
CA ILE A 182 -9.57 6.42 16.89
C ILE A 182 -10.27 7.27 17.95
N ASP A 183 -11.02 6.68 18.88
CA ASP A 183 -11.45 7.34 20.13
C ASP A 183 -10.77 6.71 21.34
N VAL A 184 -9.73 7.37 21.86
CA VAL A 184 -8.86 6.87 22.95
C VAL A 184 -8.92 7.80 24.16
N ARG A 185 -9.03 7.24 25.37
CA ARG A 185 -9.30 8.00 26.60
C ARG A 185 -8.06 8.31 27.43
N ASP A 186 -7.19 7.32 27.67
CA ASP A 186 -6.08 7.47 28.60
C ASP A 186 -4.76 7.72 27.89
N GLU A 187 -4.30 6.78 27.07
CA GLU A 187 -2.94 6.80 26.52
C GLU A 187 -2.93 6.47 25.03
N LEU A 188 -2.31 7.35 24.24
CA LEU A 188 -2.05 7.13 22.82
C LEU A 188 -0.55 7.20 22.55
N ALA A 189 0.05 6.05 22.21
CA ALA A 189 1.41 5.97 21.69
C ALA A 189 1.38 5.83 20.17
N VAL A 190 2.16 6.66 19.48
CA VAL A 190 2.19 6.75 18.02
C VAL A 190 3.63 6.70 17.52
N ASP A 191 3.92 5.78 16.60
CA ASP A 191 5.15 5.71 15.82
C ASP A 191 4.79 5.84 14.32
N ILE A 192 5.30 6.86 13.65
CA ILE A 192 5.13 7.04 12.19
C ILE A 192 6.49 7.21 11.52
N SER A 193 6.91 6.16 10.81
CA SER A 193 8.07 6.18 9.90
C SER A 193 7.69 6.30 8.43
N GLY A 194 6.42 6.04 8.09
CA GLY A 194 5.88 6.13 6.73
C GLY A 194 5.22 7.47 6.40
N ASN A 195 4.24 7.45 5.48
CA ASN A 195 3.37 8.58 5.20
C ASN A 195 1.99 8.29 5.81
N GLY A 196 1.70 8.89 6.96
CA GLY A 196 0.53 8.49 7.71
C GLY A 196 -0.10 9.56 8.57
N SER A 197 -1.33 9.33 8.97
CA SER A 197 -1.98 10.22 9.93
C SER A 197 -2.75 9.46 11.00
N VAL A 198 -2.64 9.91 12.24
CA VAL A 198 -3.46 9.44 13.35
C VAL A 198 -4.38 10.58 13.76
N LYS A 199 -5.69 10.33 13.68
CA LYS A 199 -6.71 11.26 14.13
C LYS A 199 -7.41 10.69 15.35
N TYR A 200 -7.53 11.48 16.42
CA TYR A 200 -8.32 11.08 17.57
C TYR A 200 -9.61 11.91 17.69
N VAL A 201 -10.69 11.26 18.15
CA VAL A 201 -12.00 11.91 18.33
C VAL A 201 -11.98 12.81 19.56
N THR A 202 -11.55 12.25 20.69
CA THR A 202 -11.35 12.94 21.96
C THR A 202 -9.86 13.01 22.27
N PRO A 203 -9.31 14.14 22.76
CA PRO A 203 -7.94 14.18 23.26
C PRO A 203 -7.74 13.17 24.41
N PRO A 204 -6.82 12.21 24.30
CA PRO A 204 -6.46 11.33 25.41
C PRO A 204 -5.66 12.10 26.48
N LYS A 205 -5.61 11.55 27.70
CA LYS A 205 -4.85 12.15 28.82
C LYS A 205 -3.35 12.25 28.52
N VAL A 206 -2.78 11.26 27.83
CA VAL A 206 -1.36 11.18 27.49
C VAL A 206 -1.20 10.86 26.00
N ILE A 207 -0.31 11.61 25.33
CA ILE A 207 0.08 11.35 23.93
C ILE A 207 1.61 11.26 23.86
N ASN A 208 2.11 10.09 23.46
CA ASN A 208 3.51 9.85 23.12
C ASN A 208 3.62 9.72 21.60
N LYS A 209 4.49 10.53 20.97
CA LYS A 209 4.63 10.55 19.52
C LYS A 209 6.09 10.48 19.10
N ASP A 210 6.40 9.55 18.23
CA ASP A 210 7.64 9.48 17.47
C ASP A 210 7.28 9.52 15.98
N ILE A 211 7.78 10.52 15.26
CA ILE A 211 7.46 10.73 13.85
C ILE A 211 8.75 11.03 13.12
N SER A 212 9.25 10.03 12.41
CA SER A 212 10.43 10.13 11.54
C SER A 212 10.07 10.26 10.05
N GLY A 213 8.82 9.94 9.68
CA GLY A 213 8.28 10.08 8.33
C GLY A 213 7.43 11.33 8.09
N LEU A 214 6.66 11.34 6.98
CA LEU A 214 5.69 12.39 6.67
C LEU A 214 4.37 12.12 7.41
N GLY A 215 4.40 12.30 8.73
CA GLY A 215 3.31 11.95 9.65
C GLY A 215 2.55 13.15 10.24
N LYS A 216 1.24 13.00 10.53
CA LYS A 216 0.48 13.96 11.35
C LYS A 216 -0.37 13.26 12.42
N VAL A 217 -0.36 13.81 13.64
CA VAL A 217 -1.23 13.38 14.74
C VAL A 217 -2.09 14.57 15.19
N GLY A 218 -3.40 14.39 15.38
CA GLY A 218 -4.26 15.46 15.91
C GLY A 218 -5.77 15.15 15.94
N ASP A 219 -6.56 16.07 16.50
CA ASP A 219 -7.99 15.92 16.71
C ASP A 219 -8.83 15.89 15.41
N LYS A 220 -9.99 15.23 15.46
CA LYS A 220 -11.05 15.32 14.44
C LYS A 220 -11.59 16.77 14.28
N LYS A 221 -11.47 17.62 15.31
CA LYS A 221 -12.02 18.99 15.39
C LYS A 221 -11.17 20.09 14.74
N THR A 222 -10.12 19.79 13.98
CA THR A 222 -9.43 20.84 13.21
C THR A 222 -10.24 21.29 11.98
N THR A 223 -11.34 21.99 12.26
CA THR A 223 -11.95 23.07 11.48
C THR A 223 -12.06 24.26 12.43
N GLY A 224 -11.07 25.15 12.40
CA GLY A 224 -11.16 26.52 12.91
C GLY A 224 -10.70 26.77 14.36
N GLY A 225 -9.60 27.52 14.48
CA GLY A 225 -9.30 28.37 15.63
C GLY A 225 -7.98 28.06 16.35
N GLY A 226 -6.96 28.90 16.12
CA GLY A 226 -6.42 29.59 17.29
C GLY A 226 -4.94 29.53 17.66
N ASP A 227 -3.97 29.07 16.85
CA ASP A 227 -2.57 29.05 17.32
C ASP A 227 -1.50 29.34 16.27
N THR A 228 -0.51 30.14 16.70
CA THR A 228 0.42 30.76 15.76
C THR A 228 1.32 29.74 15.12
N THR A 229 1.10 29.47 13.82
CA THR A 229 1.91 28.51 13.07
C THR A 229 2.97 29.28 12.28
N LYS A 230 4.24 28.99 12.56
CA LYS A 230 5.38 29.50 11.80
C LYS A 230 5.90 28.43 10.88
N ILE A 231 5.89 28.71 9.58
CA ILE A 231 6.45 27.82 8.57
C ILE A 231 7.42 28.63 7.71
N THR A 232 8.65 28.15 7.64
CA THR A 232 9.69 28.71 6.78
C THR A 232 9.84 27.81 5.56
N ILE A 233 9.67 28.36 4.36
CA ILE A 233 9.84 27.65 3.09
C ILE A 233 10.66 28.52 2.14
N GLY A 234 11.93 28.14 1.94
CA GLY A 234 12.89 28.97 1.18
C GLY A 234 13.01 30.37 1.78
N ASP A 235 13.02 31.41 0.94
CA ASP A 235 13.11 32.82 1.37
C ASP A 235 11.78 33.40 1.89
N SER A 236 10.77 32.57 2.09
CA SER A 236 9.44 33.00 2.53
C SER A 236 9.13 32.48 3.93
N GLU A 237 8.74 33.43 4.78
CA GLU A 237 8.23 33.18 6.12
C GLU A 237 6.71 33.38 6.10
N ILE A 238 5.98 32.37 6.58
CA ILE A 238 4.54 32.48 6.78
C ILE A 238 4.27 32.31 8.26
N ILE A 239 3.79 33.40 8.87
CA ILE A 239 3.33 33.46 10.25
C ILE A 239 1.81 33.53 10.21
N ILE A 240 1.15 32.52 10.75
CA ILE A 240 -0.31 32.48 10.85
C ILE A 240 -0.66 32.70 12.30
N ILE A 241 -1.04 33.90 12.73
CA ILE A 241 -1.52 34.20 14.08
C ILE A 241 -3.04 34.15 14.08
N ASP A 242 -3.64 33.51 15.08
CA ASP A 242 -5.09 33.51 15.26
C ASP A 242 -5.37 34.05 16.68
N LYS A 243 -5.93 35.26 16.77
CA LYS A 243 -6.29 35.90 18.04
C LYS A 243 -7.78 35.70 18.30
N LYS A 244 -8.14 35.27 19.51
CA LYS A 244 -9.48 35.47 20.07
C LYS A 244 -9.44 36.58 21.11
N ASP A 245 -10.37 37.52 20.96
CA ASP A 245 -10.63 38.64 21.86
C ASP A 245 -10.77 38.19 23.32
N THR A 246 -9.89 38.71 24.17
CA THR A 246 -10.31 39.26 25.46
C THR A 246 -10.64 40.74 25.23
N SER A 247 -11.83 41.12 25.67
CA SER A 247 -12.39 42.47 25.70
C SER A 247 -11.39 43.63 25.75
N ASP A 248 -11.55 44.52 24.78
CA ASP A 248 -11.27 45.96 24.75
C ASP A 248 -9.82 46.48 24.62
N TYR A 249 -9.74 47.63 23.96
CA TYR A 249 -8.59 48.46 23.52
C TYR A 249 -7.95 48.11 22.17
N GLY A 250 -8.30 48.96 21.20
CA GLY A 250 -7.95 48.84 19.79
C GLY A 250 -6.49 49.12 19.45
N LEU A 251 -6.15 48.84 18.19
CA LEU A 251 -5.12 49.56 17.45
C LEU A 251 -5.24 49.22 15.95
N GLU A 252 -5.00 50.22 15.12
CA GLU A 252 -5.27 50.28 13.69
C GLU A 252 -4.77 49.09 12.84
N GLU A 253 -5.64 48.65 11.93
CA GLU A 253 -5.35 47.73 10.84
C GLU A 253 -4.47 48.40 9.78
N LYS A 254 -3.15 48.18 9.82
CA LYS A 254 -2.29 48.31 8.62
C LYS A 254 -1.96 46.93 8.06
N ILE A 255 -2.96 46.30 7.42
CA ILE A 255 -2.72 45.13 6.57
C ILE A 255 -2.02 45.61 5.29
N ALA A 256 -0.72 45.40 5.22
CA ALA A 256 -0.02 45.34 3.95
C ALA A 256 -0.52 44.11 3.17
N LYS A 257 -1.53 44.30 2.30
CA LYS A 257 -1.97 43.29 1.33
C LYS A 257 -0.80 42.90 0.42
N ARG A 258 -0.02 41.87 0.78
CA ARG A 258 0.83 41.17 -0.18
C ARG A 258 -0.08 40.29 -1.04
N LYS A 259 -0.42 40.79 -2.24
CA LYS A 259 -1.11 40.05 -3.31
C LYS A 259 -0.50 38.66 -3.45
N SER A 260 -1.26 37.60 -3.16
CA SER A 260 -0.93 36.24 -3.56
C SER A 260 -0.73 36.24 -5.08
N LYS A 261 0.51 36.03 -5.52
CA LYS A 261 0.84 35.98 -6.95
C LYS A 261 0.21 34.71 -7.53
N ASN A 262 -0.81 34.89 -8.37
CA ASN A 262 -1.30 33.91 -9.35
C ASN A 262 -0.16 33.49 -10.30
N SER A 263 0.82 32.75 -9.81
CA SER A 263 1.92 32.24 -10.63
C SER A 263 1.78 30.73 -10.77
N VAL A 264 1.83 30.27 -12.02
CA VAL A 264 1.77 28.85 -12.38
C VAL A 264 2.96 28.11 -11.74
N ARG A 265 2.77 26.88 -11.25
CA ARG A 265 3.78 26.11 -10.50
C ARG A 265 4.57 25.18 -11.45
N PRO A 266 5.78 24.70 -11.06
CA PRO A 266 6.43 23.60 -11.77
C PRO A 266 5.55 22.35 -11.69
N PHE A 267 5.35 21.63 -12.80
CA PHE A 267 4.45 20.45 -12.83
C PHE A 267 5.16 19.10 -12.63
N TRP A 268 6.43 19.13 -12.26
CA TRP A 268 7.19 17.92 -11.96
C TRP A 268 7.01 17.47 -10.49
N GLY A 269 6.87 18.41 -9.55
CA GLY A 269 6.65 18.10 -8.14
C GLY A 269 5.31 17.40 -7.93
N GLY A 270 5.33 16.20 -7.37
CA GLY A 270 4.13 15.37 -7.30
C GLY A 270 4.36 13.89 -7.04
N PHE A 271 3.24 13.19 -6.88
CA PHE A 271 3.15 11.74 -6.85
C PHE A 271 2.65 11.24 -8.20
N GLU A 272 3.39 10.31 -8.80
CA GLU A 272 3.14 9.80 -10.15
C GLU A 272 3.04 8.29 -10.15
N MET A 273 2.13 7.76 -10.96
CA MET A 273 2.00 6.32 -11.19
C MET A 273 1.93 6.02 -12.67
N GLY A 274 2.53 4.91 -13.08
CA GLY A 274 2.54 4.48 -14.47
C GLY A 274 2.84 3.00 -14.65
N PHE A 275 2.97 2.59 -15.90
CA PHE A 275 3.39 1.26 -16.31
C PHE A 275 4.80 1.32 -16.89
N ASN A 276 5.64 0.36 -16.50
CA ASN A 276 6.97 0.17 -17.03
C ASN A 276 6.93 -0.81 -18.20
N GLY A 277 7.73 -0.51 -19.21
CA GLY A 277 8.21 -1.47 -20.18
C GLY A 277 9.67 -1.19 -20.50
N TYR A 278 10.19 -1.85 -21.51
CA TYR A 278 11.45 -1.47 -22.14
C TYR A 278 11.43 -1.91 -23.61
N LEU A 279 12.27 -1.28 -24.41
CA LEU A 279 12.47 -1.59 -25.82
C LEU A 279 13.86 -2.17 -26.04
N ASN A 280 14.01 -3.10 -26.96
CA ASN A 280 15.32 -3.57 -27.41
C ASN A 280 15.96 -2.58 -28.40
N ALA A 281 17.16 -2.90 -28.89
CA ALA A 281 17.90 -2.14 -29.91
C ALA A 281 17.08 -1.78 -31.16
N ASP A 282 16.14 -2.66 -31.56
CA ASP A 282 15.24 -2.47 -32.71
C ASP A 282 13.99 -1.63 -32.38
N ASN A 283 13.91 -1.04 -31.19
CA ASN A 283 12.73 -0.34 -30.66
C ASN A 283 11.46 -1.23 -30.56
N LYS A 284 11.64 -2.53 -30.29
CA LYS A 284 10.54 -3.49 -30.11
C LYS A 284 10.47 -3.97 -28.67
N THR A 285 9.29 -4.42 -28.26
CA THR A 285 9.05 -5.06 -26.96
C THR A 285 9.39 -6.55 -26.94
N SER A 286 9.87 -7.11 -28.05
CA SER A 286 10.33 -8.50 -28.14
C SER A 286 11.71 -8.67 -27.48
N MET A 287 11.90 -9.78 -26.76
CA MET A 287 13.18 -10.05 -26.12
C MET A 287 14.21 -10.57 -27.13
N PRO A 288 15.50 -10.21 -26.99
CA PRO A 288 16.58 -10.88 -27.70
C PRO A 288 16.63 -12.38 -27.39
N GLU A 289 17.17 -13.16 -28.33
CA GLU A 289 17.33 -14.60 -28.16
C GLU A 289 18.14 -14.93 -26.90
N GLY A 290 17.65 -15.87 -26.09
CA GLY A 290 18.25 -16.26 -24.81
C GLY A 290 17.85 -15.40 -23.61
N TYR A 291 17.17 -14.28 -23.85
CA TYR A 291 16.71 -13.35 -22.80
C TYR A 291 15.18 -13.28 -22.65
N GLU A 292 14.46 -14.28 -23.17
CA GLU A 292 12.99 -14.33 -23.13
C GLU A 292 12.44 -14.41 -21.71
N PHE A 293 13.27 -14.73 -20.72
CA PHE A 293 12.91 -14.70 -19.30
C PHE A 293 12.66 -13.27 -18.79
N LEU A 294 13.24 -12.26 -19.44
CA LEU A 294 13.05 -10.87 -19.06
C LEU A 294 11.67 -10.36 -19.48
N GLU A 295 11.02 -10.96 -20.48
CA GLU A 295 9.73 -10.51 -21.02
C GLU A 295 8.74 -10.11 -19.92
N LEU A 296 8.13 -8.93 -20.04
CA LEU A 296 7.32 -8.35 -18.98
C LEU A 296 5.84 -8.65 -19.11
N ASN A 297 5.20 -8.81 -17.96
CA ASN A 297 3.78 -8.58 -17.83
C ASN A 297 3.58 -7.07 -17.60
N GLU A 298 3.46 -6.31 -18.67
CA GLU A 298 3.41 -4.83 -18.63
C GLU A 298 2.30 -4.31 -17.71
N SER A 299 1.10 -4.90 -17.77
CA SER A 299 -0.05 -4.52 -16.91
C SER A 299 0.21 -4.65 -15.40
N LYS A 300 1.24 -5.42 -15.00
CA LYS A 300 1.65 -5.64 -13.60
C LYS A 300 3.02 -5.05 -13.27
N SER A 301 3.65 -4.40 -14.24
CA SER A 301 4.95 -3.75 -14.11
C SER A 301 4.72 -2.27 -13.80
N LEU A 302 4.57 -1.94 -12.52
CA LEU A 302 4.16 -0.60 -12.10
C LEU A 302 5.34 0.31 -11.77
N ALA A 303 5.21 1.59 -12.11
CA ALA A 303 6.10 2.66 -11.70
C ALA A 303 5.43 3.55 -10.65
N VAL A 304 6.18 3.97 -9.64
CA VAL A 304 5.75 4.98 -8.67
C VAL A 304 6.86 6.01 -8.52
N ASN A 305 6.56 7.29 -8.78
CA ASN A 305 7.52 8.38 -8.55
C ASN A 305 7.03 9.33 -7.46
N ILE A 306 7.94 9.74 -6.59
CA ILE A 306 7.72 10.73 -5.53
C ILE A 306 8.69 11.88 -5.77
N ASN A 307 8.21 12.97 -6.37
CA ASN A 307 9.00 14.14 -6.74
C ASN A 307 8.87 15.21 -5.63
N PHE A 308 9.55 15.00 -4.51
CA PHE A 308 9.32 15.71 -3.25
C PHE A 308 9.84 17.16 -3.24
N PHE A 309 10.74 17.54 -4.14
CA PHE A 309 11.24 18.91 -4.26
C PHE A 309 11.26 19.37 -5.72
N SER A 310 10.77 20.58 -5.99
CA SER A 310 10.92 21.19 -7.32
C SER A 310 11.12 22.70 -7.24
N THR A 311 11.93 23.23 -8.15
CA THR A 311 12.16 24.66 -8.33
C THR A 311 12.16 25.01 -9.81
N LYS A 312 12.02 26.30 -10.11
CA LYS A 312 11.99 26.82 -11.48
C LYS A 312 12.89 28.03 -11.66
N ILE A 313 13.60 28.05 -12.77
CA ILE A 313 14.42 29.15 -13.24
C ILE A 313 13.72 29.75 -14.47
N LYS A 314 13.44 31.05 -14.43
CA LYS A 314 12.75 31.72 -15.54
C LYS A 314 13.74 32.06 -16.65
N LEU A 315 13.49 31.62 -17.88
CA LEU A 315 14.33 31.95 -19.04
C LEU A 315 13.83 33.19 -19.79
N GLN A 316 12.54 33.19 -20.17
CA GLN A 316 11.90 34.27 -20.92
C GLN A 316 10.50 34.51 -20.33
N LYS A 317 9.98 35.75 -20.39
CA LYS A 317 8.70 36.22 -19.79
C LYS A 317 7.74 35.08 -19.41
N ASP A 318 7.43 34.95 -18.12
CA ASP A 318 6.34 34.21 -17.43
C ASP A 318 5.74 32.89 -17.97
N HIS A 319 6.12 32.38 -19.15
CA HIS A 319 5.55 31.21 -19.82
C HIS A 319 6.59 30.11 -20.09
N LEU A 320 7.89 30.44 -20.06
CA LEU A 320 8.99 29.50 -20.33
C LEU A 320 9.95 29.40 -19.13
N TRP A 321 10.08 28.21 -18.56
CA TRP A 321 10.94 27.96 -17.40
C TRP A 321 11.80 26.72 -17.59
N VAL A 322 12.98 26.73 -16.97
CA VAL A 322 13.68 25.50 -16.62
C VAL A 322 13.16 25.03 -15.27
N VAL A 323 12.81 23.76 -15.17
CA VAL A 323 12.37 23.11 -13.92
C VAL A 323 13.42 22.09 -13.53
N THR A 324 13.83 22.14 -12.27
CA THR A 324 14.69 21.13 -11.65
C THR A 324 14.16 20.74 -10.28
N GLY A 325 14.70 19.69 -9.66
CA GLY A 325 14.12 19.13 -8.45
C GLY A 325 14.84 17.88 -7.93
N MET A 326 14.20 17.22 -6.97
CA MET A 326 14.63 15.92 -6.45
C MET A 326 13.43 15.01 -6.24
N GLY A 327 13.62 13.72 -6.53
CA GLY A 327 12.59 12.72 -6.45
C GLY A 327 13.11 11.30 -6.25
N LEU A 328 12.20 10.37 -6.09
CA LEU A 328 12.45 8.93 -6.03
C LEU A 328 11.60 8.24 -7.09
N ALA A 329 12.20 7.34 -7.87
CA ALA A 329 11.50 6.50 -8.84
C ALA A 329 11.62 5.03 -8.45
N TYR A 330 10.48 4.39 -8.22
CA TYR A 330 10.37 2.96 -7.93
C TYR A 330 9.84 2.25 -9.17
N ASN A 331 10.72 1.54 -9.88
CA ASN A 331 10.38 0.77 -11.07
C ASN A 331 10.25 -0.72 -10.71
N ASN A 332 9.06 -1.29 -10.85
CA ASN A 332 8.80 -2.71 -10.69
C ASN A 332 8.57 -3.35 -12.07
N TYR A 333 9.42 -4.30 -12.40
CA TYR A 333 9.41 -5.10 -13.62
C TYR A 333 8.93 -6.51 -13.29
N ARG A 334 7.69 -6.82 -13.66
CA ARG A 334 7.07 -8.12 -13.40
C ARG A 334 7.30 -9.02 -14.60
N PHE A 335 8.03 -10.11 -14.43
CA PHE A 335 8.29 -11.04 -15.53
C PHE A 335 7.05 -11.88 -15.88
N SER A 336 6.86 -12.10 -17.18
CA SER A 336 5.82 -12.94 -17.78
C SER A 336 6.11 -14.41 -17.52
N LYS A 337 7.35 -14.84 -17.81
CA LYS A 337 7.88 -16.13 -17.36
C LYS A 337 8.09 -16.09 -15.86
N ARG A 338 7.83 -17.21 -15.18
CA ARG A 338 7.86 -17.26 -13.72
C ARG A 338 8.75 -18.36 -13.18
N ASN A 339 9.11 -19.35 -13.99
CA ASN A 339 9.80 -20.58 -13.64
C ASN A 339 11.31 -20.43 -13.39
N PHE A 340 11.76 -19.25 -12.98
CA PHE A 340 13.19 -18.96 -12.79
C PHE A 340 13.42 -17.98 -11.65
N LYS A 341 14.63 -18.00 -11.10
CA LYS A 341 15.15 -16.97 -10.20
C LYS A 341 16.27 -16.20 -10.91
N LEU A 342 16.41 -14.91 -10.62
CA LEU A 342 17.63 -14.20 -10.97
C LEU A 342 18.71 -14.61 -9.98
N VAL A 343 19.90 -14.91 -10.47
CA VAL A 343 21.05 -15.28 -9.63
C VAL A 343 21.70 -13.99 -9.13
N PRO A 344 21.77 -13.76 -7.80
CA PRO A 344 22.49 -12.62 -7.26
C PRO A 344 24.00 -12.81 -7.41
N GLU A 345 24.75 -11.71 -7.44
CA GLU A 345 26.23 -11.69 -7.52
C GLU A 345 26.80 -12.36 -8.78
N ALA A 346 25.99 -12.51 -9.83
CA ALA A 346 26.44 -13.00 -11.12
C ALA A 346 27.15 -11.90 -11.93
N ASP A 347 28.14 -12.27 -12.73
CA ASP A 347 28.87 -11.35 -13.61
C ASP A 347 27.98 -10.76 -14.72
N SER A 348 26.87 -11.42 -15.04
CA SER A 348 25.85 -10.95 -15.98
C SER A 348 24.46 -11.44 -15.58
N ILE A 349 23.41 -10.80 -16.10
CA ILE A 349 22.02 -11.11 -15.76
C ILE A 349 21.69 -12.57 -16.10
N THR A 350 21.68 -13.39 -15.06
CA THR A 350 21.60 -14.85 -15.19
C THR A 350 20.41 -15.38 -14.42
N ILE A 351 19.86 -16.48 -14.93
CA ILE A 351 18.76 -17.20 -14.30
C ILE A 351 19.19 -18.56 -13.78
N ASP A 352 18.65 -18.92 -12.63
CA ASP A 352 18.61 -20.31 -12.17
C ASP A 352 17.23 -20.88 -12.52
N ILE A 353 17.25 -21.90 -13.39
CA ILE A 353 16.08 -22.67 -13.78
C ILE A 353 16.12 -23.96 -12.98
N ASN A 354 15.14 -24.19 -12.11
CA ASN A 354 15.00 -25.50 -11.47
C ASN A 354 14.40 -26.50 -12.48
N PRO A 355 15.18 -27.43 -13.06
CA PRO A 355 14.70 -28.30 -14.13
C PRO A 355 13.80 -29.43 -13.61
N MET A 356 13.82 -29.69 -12.29
CA MET A 356 13.03 -30.76 -11.66
C MET A 356 11.65 -30.31 -11.19
N ASP A 357 11.35 -29.00 -11.24
CA ASP A 357 10.04 -28.47 -10.84
C ASP A 357 9.66 -27.20 -11.62
N PRO A 358 9.29 -27.34 -12.91
CA PRO A 358 9.06 -26.22 -13.83
C PRO A 358 7.84 -25.34 -13.49
N TYR A 359 7.03 -25.69 -12.48
CA TYR A 359 5.77 -25.02 -12.15
C TYR A 359 5.75 -24.36 -10.76
N ASN A 360 6.87 -24.33 -10.05
CA ASN A 360 6.83 -23.97 -8.63
C ASN A 360 6.91 -22.48 -8.30
N PHE A 361 6.97 -21.60 -9.31
CA PHE A 361 7.14 -20.17 -9.09
C PHE A 361 5.92 -19.37 -9.58
N ASP A 362 5.22 -18.71 -8.66
CA ASP A 362 3.99 -17.94 -8.95
C ASP A 362 4.28 -16.47 -9.29
N LYS A 363 5.48 -16.00 -8.99
CA LYS A 363 5.91 -14.62 -9.14
C LYS A 363 7.42 -14.60 -9.29
N SER A 364 7.91 -13.89 -10.30
CA SER A 364 9.30 -13.43 -10.40
C SER A 364 9.24 -11.96 -10.83
N LYS A 365 10.04 -11.11 -10.20
CA LYS A 365 10.09 -9.67 -10.52
C LYS A 365 11.42 -9.06 -10.12
N LEU A 366 11.82 -8.03 -10.86
CA LEU A 366 12.94 -7.15 -10.53
C LEU A 366 12.39 -5.78 -10.13
N VAL A 367 12.89 -5.22 -9.02
CA VAL A 367 12.55 -3.87 -8.57
C VAL A 367 13.82 -3.05 -8.47
N ALA A 368 13.81 -1.87 -9.08
CA ALA A 368 14.88 -0.89 -9.02
C ALA A 368 14.34 0.43 -8.45
N THR A 369 15.11 1.06 -7.57
CA THR A 369 14.79 2.34 -6.94
C THR A 369 15.89 3.34 -7.28
N TYR A 370 15.51 4.50 -7.80
CA TYR A 370 16.42 5.56 -8.22
C TYR A 370 16.11 6.86 -7.50
N ALA A 371 17.15 7.60 -7.11
CA ALA A 371 17.04 9.02 -6.78
C ALA A 371 17.12 9.82 -8.08
N THR A 372 16.21 10.77 -8.30
CA THR A 372 16.04 11.47 -9.57
C THR A 372 16.23 12.97 -9.46
N VAL A 373 16.86 13.56 -10.47
CA VAL A 373 17.06 15.01 -10.63
C VAL A 373 16.70 15.39 -12.07
N PRO A 374 15.62 16.15 -12.29
CA PRO A 374 15.19 16.54 -13.62
C PRO A 374 15.83 17.87 -14.05
N VAL A 375 15.94 18.06 -15.36
CA VAL A 375 16.20 19.36 -16.00
C VAL A 375 15.23 19.47 -17.18
N LEU A 376 14.13 20.17 -16.97
CA LEU A 376 13.01 20.22 -17.92
C LEU A 376 12.78 21.64 -18.41
N LEU A 377 12.54 21.78 -19.70
CA LEU A 377 11.94 22.98 -20.26
C LEU A 377 10.42 22.87 -20.15
N GLN A 378 9.80 23.81 -19.44
CA GLN A 378 8.34 23.89 -19.27
C GLN A 378 7.78 25.11 -19.97
N VAL A 379 6.75 24.88 -20.80
CA VAL A 379 5.95 25.89 -21.48
C VAL A 379 4.53 25.89 -20.94
N ASN A 380 3.97 27.09 -20.74
CA ASN A 380 2.60 27.29 -20.26
C ASN A 380 1.83 28.19 -21.22
N THR A 381 0.58 27.84 -21.55
CA THR A 381 -0.27 28.67 -22.41
C THR A 381 -0.88 29.86 -21.67
N SER A 382 -0.95 29.83 -20.34
CA SER A 382 -1.53 30.89 -19.53
C SER A 382 -0.73 31.17 -18.26
N LYS A 383 -0.82 32.41 -17.77
CA LYS A 383 -0.29 32.82 -16.45
C LYS A 383 -1.20 32.42 -15.29
N SER A 384 -2.45 32.07 -15.56
CA SER A 384 -3.47 31.74 -14.56
C SER A 384 -3.73 30.23 -14.54
N LYS A 385 -3.94 29.68 -13.34
CA LYS A 385 -4.32 28.27 -13.17
C LYS A 385 -5.66 27.91 -13.84
N ARG A 386 -6.56 28.89 -14.02
CA ARG A 386 -7.82 28.67 -14.75
C ARG A 386 -7.53 28.65 -16.25
N ASN A 387 -7.47 27.44 -16.82
CA ASN A 387 -7.27 27.14 -18.25
C ASN A 387 -5.81 27.12 -18.73
N ASN A 388 -4.87 26.72 -17.87
CA ASN A 388 -3.51 26.45 -18.31
C ASN A 388 -3.41 25.08 -18.98
N VAL A 389 -2.91 25.06 -20.21
CA VAL A 389 -2.32 23.87 -20.85
C VAL A 389 -0.82 24.03 -20.71
N HIS A 390 -0.14 22.95 -20.33
CA HIS A 390 1.29 22.99 -20.13
C HIS A 390 1.96 21.74 -20.70
N LEU A 391 3.18 21.97 -21.17
CA LEU A 391 4.06 20.99 -21.75
C LEU A 391 5.41 21.12 -21.04
N SER A 392 5.96 20.01 -20.56
CA SER A 392 7.34 19.96 -20.09
C SER A 392 8.08 18.87 -20.84
N THR A 393 9.30 19.14 -21.28
CA THR A 393 10.18 18.17 -21.93
C THR A 393 11.62 18.38 -21.47
N GLY A 394 12.42 17.32 -21.41
CA GLY A 394 13.83 17.43 -21.02
C GLY A 394 14.42 16.10 -20.56
N GLY A 395 15.47 16.19 -19.74
CA GLY A 395 16.17 15.03 -19.19
C GLY A 395 15.87 14.82 -17.71
N ILE A 396 15.91 13.57 -17.27
CA ILE A 396 15.93 13.19 -15.85
C ILE A 396 17.18 12.34 -15.62
N PHE A 397 18.06 12.83 -14.76
CA PHE A 397 19.15 12.04 -14.22
C PHE A 397 18.61 11.17 -13.10
N ALA A 398 18.94 9.89 -13.10
CA ALA A 398 18.49 8.91 -12.12
C ALA A 398 19.67 8.06 -11.63
N TYR A 399 19.95 8.09 -10.33
CA TYR A 399 21.00 7.28 -9.71
C TYR A 399 20.39 6.14 -8.90
N LYS A 400 20.77 4.90 -9.17
CA LYS A 400 20.24 3.70 -8.51
C LYS A 400 20.68 3.70 -7.04
N ILE A 401 19.71 3.63 -6.15
CA ILE A 401 19.93 3.58 -4.69
C ILE A 401 19.52 2.23 -4.08
N GLY A 402 18.95 1.33 -4.89
CA GLY A 402 18.72 -0.04 -4.47
C GLY A 402 17.95 -0.86 -5.50
N SER A 403 18.20 -2.15 -5.46
CA SER A 403 17.51 -3.14 -6.28
C SER A 403 17.25 -4.42 -5.49
N HIS A 404 16.20 -5.14 -5.89
CA HIS A 404 15.91 -6.46 -5.34
C HIS A 404 15.06 -7.28 -6.30
N THR A 405 15.28 -8.58 -6.31
CA THR A 405 14.36 -9.54 -6.90
C THR A 405 13.39 -10.06 -5.83
N LYS A 406 12.21 -10.50 -6.26
CA LYS A 406 11.27 -11.20 -5.38
C LYS A 406 10.61 -12.33 -6.13
N TYR A 407 10.72 -13.52 -5.57
CA TYR A 407 10.09 -14.71 -6.10
C TYR A 407 9.17 -15.40 -5.06
N LEU A 408 8.22 -16.19 -5.56
CA LEU A 408 7.26 -16.93 -4.73
C LEU A 408 7.32 -18.41 -5.10
N THR A 409 7.79 -19.26 -4.19
CA THR A 409 7.87 -20.71 -4.38
C THR A 409 6.64 -21.40 -3.76
N LYS A 410 6.15 -22.47 -4.38
CA LYS A 410 4.95 -23.24 -4.00
C LYS A 410 5.29 -24.67 -3.54
N ASN A 411 6.38 -24.89 -2.80
CA ASN A 411 6.69 -26.20 -2.24
C ASN A 411 5.89 -26.45 -0.96
N GLY A 412 4.61 -26.82 -1.10
CA GLY A 412 3.69 -27.13 0.00
C GLY A 412 3.26 -25.94 0.88
N SER A 413 4.01 -24.84 0.88
CA SER A 413 3.69 -23.57 1.53
C SER A 413 4.19 -22.39 0.68
N ARG A 414 3.42 -21.28 0.62
CA ARG A 414 3.77 -20.10 -0.19
C ARG A 414 4.89 -19.30 0.48
N LYS A 415 6.15 -19.57 0.15
CA LYS A 415 7.29 -18.83 0.70
C LYS A 415 7.69 -17.68 -0.23
N LYS A 416 7.60 -16.44 0.30
CA LYS A 416 8.10 -15.23 -0.38
C LYS A 416 9.55 -15.04 -0.01
N GLU A 417 10.44 -15.06 -0.99
CA GLU A 417 11.85 -14.75 -0.80
C GLU A 417 12.21 -13.47 -1.57
N LYS A 418 13.06 -12.65 -0.95
CA LYS A 418 13.53 -11.36 -1.47
C LYS A 418 15.03 -11.32 -1.34
N GLU A 419 15.72 -11.19 -2.46
CA GLU A 419 17.16 -11.08 -2.52
C GLU A 419 17.52 -9.69 -3.01
N ARG A 420 18.45 -9.04 -2.31
CA ARG A 420 18.97 -7.72 -2.66
C ARG A 420 20.32 -7.93 -3.32
N ASP A 421 20.44 -7.37 -4.50
CA ASP A 421 21.66 -7.33 -5.27
C ASP A 421 21.50 -6.23 -6.34
N ASP A 422 22.59 -5.87 -7.01
CA ASP A 422 22.59 -4.96 -8.13
C ASP A 422 21.92 -5.54 -9.38
N PHE A 423 21.90 -6.87 -9.54
CA PHE A 423 21.35 -7.59 -10.70
C PHE A 423 21.84 -7.00 -12.03
N ASN A 424 23.12 -6.62 -12.06
CA ASN A 424 23.79 -6.02 -13.21
C ASN A 424 23.11 -4.76 -13.75
N LEU A 425 22.22 -4.13 -12.97
CA LEU A 425 21.51 -2.94 -13.38
C LEU A 425 22.45 -1.73 -13.44
N GLU A 426 22.28 -0.94 -14.49
CA GLU A 426 23.01 0.31 -14.72
C GLU A 426 22.77 1.28 -13.55
N PRO A 427 23.82 1.70 -12.80
CA PRO A 427 23.67 2.64 -11.69
C PRO A 427 23.20 4.04 -12.12
N ILE A 428 23.53 4.48 -13.35
CA ILE A 428 23.17 5.81 -13.86
C ILE A 428 22.21 5.69 -15.04
N ARG A 429 20.97 6.10 -14.83
CA ARG A 429 19.96 6.16 -15.87
C ARG A 429 19.70 7.61 -16.31
N LEU A 430 19.67 7.85 -17.61
CA LEU A 430 19.25 9.13 -18.19
C LEU A 430 17.93 8.94 -18.92
N ASP A 431 16.87 9.60 -18.46
CA ASP A 431 15.54 9.52 -19.08
C ASP A 431 15.26 10.79 -19.90
N ALA A 432 14.93 10.64 -21.19
CA ALA A 432 14.20 11.65 -21.94
C ALA A 432 12.73 11.63 -21.49
N THR A 433 12.16 12.80 -21.14
CA THR A 433 10.78 12.89 -20.63
C THR A 433 9.95 13.88 -21.42
N VAL A 434 8.67 13.54 -21.63
CA VAL A 434 7.63 14.43 -22.14
C VAL A 434 6.44 14.38 -21.19
N ARG A 435 5.89 15.55 -20.87
CA ARG A 435 4.81 15.73 -19.90
C ARG A 435 3.79 16.70 -20.46
N VAL A 436 2.54 16.30 -20.50
CA VAL A 436 1.44 17.13 -21.00
C VAL A 436 0.38 17.22 -19.92
N GLY A 437 -0.14 18.41 -19.66
CA GLY A 437 -1.22 18.56 -18.71
C GLY A 437 -2.19 19.69 -19.02
N TYR A 438 -3.37 19.54 -18.43
CA TYR A 438 -4.43 20.54 -18.45
C TYR A 438 -4.91 20.74 -17.02
N LYS A 439 -4.79 21.98 -16.53
CA LYS A 439 -5.09 22.35 -15.13
C LYS A 439 -4.27 21.50 -14.14
N ASN A 440 -4.91 20.56 -13.46
CA ASN A 440 -4.30 19.70 -12.44
C ASN A 440 -4.07 18.27 -12.95
N PHE A 441 -4.56 17.92 -14.14
CA PHE A 441 -4.38 16.60 -14.73
C PHE A 441 -3.13 16.60 -15.59
N ASN A 442 -2.20 15.69 -15.32
CA ASN A 442 -0.95 15.56 -16.06
C ASN A 442 -0.70 14.10 -16.44
N ILE A 443 -0.25 13.89 -17.66
CA ILE A 443 0.31 12.64 -18.14
C ILE A 443 1.79 12.84 -18.42
N PHE A 444 2.56 11.77 -18.29
CA PHE A 444 3.99 11.77 -18.58
C PHE A 444 4.40 10.49 -19.29
N ALA A 445 5.45 10.61 -20.08
CA ALA A 445 6.21 9.51 -20.64
C ALA A 445 7.69 9.77 -20.38
N ASN A 446 8.39 8.77 -19.86
CA ASN A 446 9.84 8.76 -19.68
C ASN A 446 10.40 7.61 -20.54
N TYR A 447 11.51 7.85 -21.22
CA TYR A 447 12.25 6.85 -21.98
C TYR A 447 13.73 6.97 -21.63
N ALA A 448 14.30 5.90 -21.11
CA ALA A 448 15.70 5.82 -20.74
C ALA A 448 16.55 5.71 -22.01
N VAL A 449 17.39 6.71 -22.25
CA VAL A 449 18.36 6.67 -23.35
C VAL A 449 19.56 5.78 -23.01
N THR A 450 19.77 5.50 -21.73
CA THR A 450 20.72 4.50 -21.23
C THR A 450 20.08 3.12 -21.17
N GLU A 451 20.90 2.08 -21.24
CA GLU A 451 20.46 0.70 -21.09
C GLU A 451 20.05 0.38 -19.64
N LEU A 452 19.24 -0.67 -19.48
CA LEU A 452 18.79 -1.18 -18.18
C LEU A 452 19.93 -1.84 -17.40
N PHE A 453 20.80 -2.55 -18.12
CA PHE A 453 21.93 -3.28 -17.59
C PHE A 453 23.23 -2.55 -17.91
N LYS A 454 24.28 -2.83 -17.13
CA LYS A 454 25.63 -2.36 -17.44
C LYS A 454 26.12 -3.00 -18.73
N ASP A 455 27.02 -2.29 -19.41
CA ASP A 455 27.62 -2.75 -20.67
C ASP A 455 28.21 -4.16 -20.54
N GLY A 456 27.80 -5.06 -21.43
CA GLY A 456 28.20 -6.47 -21.45
C GLY A 456 27.62 -7.36 -20.35
N GLU A 457 26.88 -6.83 -19.38
CA GLU A 457 26.31 -7.60 -18.27
C GLU A 457 24.82 -7.97 -18.50
N GLY A 458 24.25 -7.66 -19.66
CA GLY A 458 22.89 -8.04 -20.05
C GLY A 458 22.54 -7.64 -21.48
N PRO A 459 21.29 -7.87 -21.91
CA PRO A 459 20.83 -7.45 -23.23
C PRO A 459 20.58 -5.94 -23.28
N GLU A 460 20.76 -5.35 -24.47
CA GLU A 460 20.42 -3.96 -24.74
C GLU A 460 18.90 -3.75 -24.62
N LEU A 461 18.49 -3.15 -23.51
CA LEU A 461 17.09 -2.85 -23.20
C LEU A 461 16.98 -1.44 -22.64
N HIS A 462 16.08 -0.64 -23.19
CA HIS A 462 15.84 0.75 -22.83
C HIS A 462 14.50 0.90 -22.10
N PRO A 463 14.51 1.12 -20.77
CA PRO A 463 13.30 1.33 -19.97
C PRO A 463 12.43 2.48 -20.47
N TYR A 464 11.11 2.28 -20.43
CA TYR A 464 10.16 3.37 -20.51
C TYR A 464 9.11 3.31 -19.40
N THR A 465 8.53 4.46 -19.08
CA THR A 465 7.40 4.57 -18.18
C THR A 465 6.37 5.51 -18.78
N ILE A 466 5.12 5.08 -18.87
CA ILE A 466 4.00 5.94 -19.26
C ILE A 466 3.00 5.98 -18.11
N GLY A 467 2.56 7.17 -17.71
CA GLY A 467 1.73 7.32 -16.52
C GLY A 467 1.06 8.67 -16.39
N LEU A 468 0.52 8.90 -15.20
CA LEU A 468 -0.17 10.12 -14.83
C LEU A 468 0.23 10.60 -13.44
N THR A 469 0.18 11.92 -13.24
CA THR A 469 0.38 12.54 -11.92
C THR A 469 -0.93 12.49 -11.15
N ILE A 470 -0.93 11.81 -10.00
CA ILE A 470 -2.12 11.67 -9.15
C ILE A 470 -2.31 12.92 -8.29
N ILE A 471 -1.21 13.47 -7.76
CA ILE A 471 -1.19 14.65 -6.90
C ILE A 471 0.03 15.49 -7.28
N GLY A 472 -0.16 16.77 -7.61
CA GLY A 472 0.95 17.72 -7.82
C GLY A 472 1.01 18.76 -6.71
N TRP A 473 2.20 19.26 -6.37
CA TRP A 473 2.40 20.28 -5.33
C TRP A 473 3.16 21.51 -5.79
#